data_AF-A0A1E3I1A5-F1
#
_entry.id   AF-A0A1E3I1A5-F1
#
_cell.length_a   1.000
_cell.length_b   1.000
_cell.length_c   1.000
_cell.angle_alpha   90.00
_cell.angle_beta   90.00
_cell.angle_gamma   90.00
#
_symmetry.space_group_name_H-M   'P 1'
#
loop_
_entity.id
_entity.type
_entity.pdbx_description
1 polymer ?
#
loop_
_entity_poly.entity_id
_entity_poly.type
_entity_poly.pdbx_seq_one_letter_code
_entity_poly.pdbx_strand_id
1 'polypeptide(L)'
;MASSSTSAPRHLQHPATPPLRRTSTADHSSVRSTLEQRRVKRGQLQNFNDLRNKTNHDIYDGDPLDIDSSSFQPALYYENLLAKASLKELMNLASSLSSDIGTLEGSRHQLVYNHHHQLFAAGDTIANLNVRTPQLLSVVTNLQQSFSSISQLADSVALPDNIGKAANAPRGNEEREKKIAERNLKKLQLMIQAKERVENISEFYKTAEASLVSLSQDNEVIKKQLQDCQNIIARDQAQ
;
A
#
# COMPACT_ATOMS: atom_id res chain seq x y z
N MET A 1 -61.98 -19.01 -32.69
CA MET A 1 -61.57 -17.58 -32.71
C MET A 1 -60.75 -17.32 -31.47
N ALA A 2 -59.56 -16.78 -31.68
CA ALA A 2 -58.50 -16.59 -30.71
C ALA A 2 -58.71 -15.33 -29.85
N SER A 3 -58.21 -15.34 -28.62
CA SER A 3 -57.41 -14.23 -28.06
C SER A 3 -56.80 -14.63 -26.71
N SER A 4 -55.57 -15.11 -26.79
CA SER A 4 -54.59 -15.14 -25.71
C SER A 4 -54.02 -13.74 -25.50
N SER A 5 -54.15 -13.19 -24.29
CA SER A 5 -53.46 -11.96 -23.87
C SER A 5 -52.36 -12.28 -22.86
N THR A 6 -51.15 -12.34 -23.40
CA THR A 6 -49.87 -12.33 -22.68
C THR A 6 -49.67 -10.94 -22.05
N SER A 7 -49.41 -10.87 -20.74
CA SER A 7 -48.95 -9.64 -20.07
C SER A 7 -47.63 -9.90 -19.34
N ALA A 8 -46.61 -9.15 -19.75
CA ALA A 8 -45.21 -9.26 -19.34
C ALA A 8 -44.93 -8.63 -17.96
N PRO A 9 -43.81 -8.99 -17.28
CA PRO A 9 -43.52 -8.52 -15.93
C PRO A 9 -42.98 -7.09 -15.91
N ARG A 10 -43.40 -6.31 -14.90
CA ARG A 10 -42.91 -4.96 -14.60
C ARG A 10 -41.45 -5.01 -14.17
N HIS A 11 -40.61 -4.34 -14.95
CA HIS A 11 -39.23 -4.00 -14.64
C HIS A 11 -39.16 -3.01 -13.46
N LEU A 12 -38.61 -3.43 -12.33
CA LEU A 12 -38.22 -2.55 -11.22
C LEU A 12 -36.99 -1.74 -11.66
N GLN A 13 -37.12 -0.42 -11.72
CA GLN A 13 -36.01 0.51 -11.95
C GLN A 13 -35.33 0.82 -10.62
N HIS A 14 -34.07 0.43 -10.50
CA HIS A 14 -33.17 0.91 -9.45
C HIS A 14 -32.63 2.30 -9.84
N PRO A 15 -32.55 3.29 -8.93
CA PRO A 15 -31.81 4.51 -9.21
C PRO A 15 -30.30 4.21 -9.19
N ALA A 16 -29.69 4.23 -10.38
CA ALA A 16 -28.25 4.14 -10.55
C ALA A 16 -27.57 5.37 -9.93
N THR A 17 -26.77 5.16 -8.90
CA THR A 17 -25.83 6.16 -8.37
C THR A 17 -24.46 5.96 -9.04
N PRO A 18 -23.86 7.00 -9.65
CA PRO A 18 -22.55 6.87 -10.29
C PRO A 18 -21.41 6.78 -9.25
N PRO A 19 -20.35 5.98 -9.49
CA PRO A 19 -19.22 5.92 -8.59
C PRO A 19 -18.32 7.14 -8.79
N LEU A 20 -18.21 7.98 -7.74
CA LEU A 20 -17.24 9.06 -7.72
C LEU A 20 -15.83 8.51 -7.49
N ARG A 21 -15.01 8.64 -8.53
CA ARG A 21 -13.57 8.42 -8.56
C ARG A 21 -12.88 9.35 -7.53
N ARG A 22 -12.43 8.79 -6.41
CA ARG A 22 -11.64 9.51 -5.40
C ARG A 22 -10.22 9.75 -5.92
N THR A 23 -9.88 11.01 -6.20
CA THR A 23 -8.50 11.48 -6.24
C THR A 23 -8.05 11.77 -4.81
N SER A 24 -6.87 11.26 -4.44
CA SER A 24 -6.28 11.40 -3.12
C SER A 24 -5.60 12.77 -2.97
N THR A 25 -6.30 13.73 -2.36
CA THR A 25 -5.67 14.87 -1.68
C THR A 25 -5.96 14.72 -0.19
N ALA A 26 -4.91 14.67 0.62
CA ALA A 26 -5.00 14.47 2.06
C ALA A 26 -5.60 15.71 2.73
N ASP A 27 -6.92 15.71 2.90
CA ASP A 27 -7.64 16.78 3.59
C ASP A 27 -7.54 16.64 5.12
N HIS A 28 -6.92 17.63 5.76
CA HIS A 28 -6.83 17.78 7.22
C HIS A 28 -8.21 17.89 7.93
N SER A 29 -9.30 18.10 7.19
CA SER A 29 -10.67 18.13 7.71
C SER A 29 -11.20 16.73 8.11
N SER A 30 -10.73 15.67 7.46
CA SER A 30 -11.11 14.27 7.73
C SER A 30 -10.56 13.75 9.08
N VAL A 31 -9.37 14.22 9.46
CA VAL A 31 -8.76 13.89 10.76
C VAL A 31 -9.51 14.59 11.91
N ARG A 32 -10.03 15.81 11.66
CA ARG A 32 -10.84 16.54 12.65
C ARG A 32 -12.22 15.92 12.84
N SER A 33 -12.88 15.46 11.77
CA SER A 33 -14.16 14.75 11.88
C SER A 33 -14.02 13.41 12.61
N THR A 34 -12.93 12.68 12.38
CA THR A 34 -12.65 11.42 13.10
C THR A 34 -12.28 11.64 14.57
N LEU A 35 -11.63 12.77 14.92
CA LEU A 35 -11.35 13.12 16.31
C LEU A 35 -12.62 13.51 17.07
N GLU A 36 -13.50 14.31 16.46
CA GLU A 36 -14.79 14.68 17.05
C GLU A 36 -15.72 13.45 17.17
N GLN A 37 -15.77 12.57 16.17
CA GLN A 37 -16.47 11.28 16.27
C GLN A 37 -15.92 10.41 17.41
N ARG A 38 -14.60 10.40 17.62
CA ARG A 38 -13.96 9.66 18.72
C ARG A 38 -14.30 10.26 20.08
N ARG A 39 -14.39 11.59 20.21
CA ARG A 39 -14.81 12.29 21.43
C ARG A 39 -16.28 12.00 21.75
N VAL A 40 -17.17 12.09 20.76
CA VAL A 40 -18.59 11.75 20.91
C VAL A 40 -18.77 10.29 21.32
N LYS A 41 -18.08 9.36 20.65
CA LYS A 41 -18.14 7.93 20.97
C LYS A 41 -17.58 7.62 22.37
N ARG A 42 -16.51 8.31 22.78
CA ARG A 42 -15.96 8.19 24.15
C ARG A 42 -16.93 8.72 25.20
N GLY A 43 -17.61 9.84 24.94
CA GLY A 43 -18.65 10.37 25.82
C GLY A 43 -19.82 9.40 25.98
N GLN A 44 -20.29 8.79 24.89
CA GLN A 44 -21.33 7.76 24.93
C GLN A 44 -20.93 6.53 25.78
N LEU A 45 -19.67 6.11 25.71
CA LEU A 45 -19.16 5.00 26.52
C LEU A 45 -19.00 5.36 28.00
N GLN A 46 -18.66 6.61 28.31
CA GLN A 46 -18.64 7.10 29.69
C GLN A 46 -20.05 7.09 30.29
N ASN A 47 -21.04 7.62 29.56
CA ASN A 47 -22.44 7.56 29.98
C ASN A 47 -22.92 6.12 30.22
N PHE A 48 -22.52 5.16 29.38
CA PHE A 48 -22.90 3.75 29.54
C PHE A 48 -22.30 3.12 30.81
N ASN A 49 -21.06 3.46 31.16
CA ASN A 49 -20.42 2.98 32.38
C ASN A 49 -20.94 3.67 33.63
N ASP A 50 -21.31 4.95 33.55
CA ASP A 50 -21.97 5.67 34.65
C ASP A 50 -23.38 5.11 34.91
N LEU A 51 -24.09 4.63 33.87
CA LEU A 51 -25.35 3.89 34.02
C LEU A 51 -25.17 2.53 34.72
N ARG A 52 -24.03 1.87 34.54
CA ARG A 52 -23.71 0.58 35.17
C ARG A 52 -23.31 0.72 36.65
N ASN A 53 -22.84 1.89 37.05
CA ASN A 53 -22.47 2.21 38.43
C ASN A 53 -23.63 2.77 39.26
N LYS A 54 -24.79 3.08 38.65
CA LYS A 54 -26.03 3.32 39.39
C LYS A 54 -26.39 2.03 40.13
N THR A 55 -26.44 2.11 41.45
CA THR A 55 -26.83 0.97 42.28
C THR A 55 -28.31 0.65 42.02
N ASN A 56 -28.77 -0.58 42.29
CA ASN A 56 -30.19 -0.95 42.13
C ASN A 56 -31.18 -0.01 42.85
N HIS A 57 -30.71 0.83 43.78
CA HIS A 57 -31.51 1.82 44.50
C HIS A 57 -31.86 3.06 43.65
N ASP A 58 -31.06 3.41 42.63
CA ASP A 58 -31.31 4.58 41.76
C ASP A 58 -32.18 4.23 40.54
N ILE A 59 -32.54 2.95 40.36
CA ILE A 59 -33.45 2.47 39.30
C ILE A 59 -34.91 2.79 39.67
N TYR A 60 -35.19 2.99 40.96
CA TYR A 60 -36.52 3.27 41.51
C TYR A 60 -36.75 4.75 41.86
N ASP A 61 -35.81 5.65 41.56
CA ASP A 61 -35.92 7.09 41.84
C ASP A 61 -36.59 7.84 40.68
N GLY A 62 -37.81 7.43 40.35
CA GLY A 62 -38.62 8.07 39.31
C GLY A 62 -40.08 8.17 39.75
N ASP A 63 -40.85 9.03 39.10
CA ASP A 63 -42.29 9.17 39.38
C ASP A 63 -43.02 7.89 38.91
N PRO A 64 -43.74 7.17 39.79
CA PRO A 64 -44.51 5.98 39.41
C PRO A 64 -45.69 6.30 38.48
N LEU A 65 -46.08 7.57 38.34
CA LEU A 65 -47.15 8.03 37.44
C LEU A 65 -46.63 8.53 36.08
N ASP A 66 -45.33 8.65 35.89
CA ASP A 66 -44.74 9.10 34.62
C ASP A 66 -44.46 7.91 33.70
N ILE A 67 -45.00 7.93 32.48
CA ILE A 67 -44.92 6.82 31.51
C ILE A 67 -43.47 6.62 31.03
N ASP A 68 -42.67 7.69 31.01
CA ASP A 68 -41.27 7.66 30.56
C ASP A 68 -40.28 7.30 31.69
N SER A 69 -40.76 7.17 32.92
CA SER A 69 -39.96 6.87 34.11
C SER A 69 -39.64 5.38 34.23
N SER A 70 -38.43 5.06 34.73
CA SER A 70 -38.00 3.67 34.98
C SER A 70 -38.77 2.97 36.11
N SER A 71 -39.43 3.73 36.98
CA SER A 71 -40.24 3.23 38.10
C SER A 71 -41.75 3.25 37.80
N PHE A 72 -42.15 3.47 36.54
CA PHE A 72 -43.54 3.57 36.12
C PHE A 72 -44.37 2.36 36.59
N GLN A 73 -45.50 2.63 37.25
CA GLN A 73 -46.43 1.61 37.71
C GLN A 73 -47.76 1.74 36.95
N PRO A 74 -48.02 0.87 35.95
CA PRO A 74 -49.19 0.99 35.09
C PRO A 74 -50.53 0.96 35.85
N ALA A 75 -50.61 0.13 36.91
CA ALA A 75 -51.83 -0.01 37.70
C ALA A 75 -52.18 1.29 38.45
N LEU A 76 -51.20 1.91 39.13
CA LEU A 76 -51.40 3.18 39.84
C LEU A 76 -51.70 4.33 38.89
N TYR A 77 -51.01 4.39 37.75
CA TYR A 77 -51.29 5.38 36.70
C TYR A 77 -52.72 5.27 36.19
N TYR A 78 -53.17 4.05 35.90
CA TYR A 78 -54.51 3.80 35.39
C TYR A 78 -55.61 4.13 36.40
N GLU A 79 -55.43 3.75 37.67
CA GLU A 79 -56.36 4.12 38.74
C GLU A 79 -56.44 5.64 38.94
N ASN A 80 -55.30 6.33 38.92
CA ASN A 80 -55.25 7.79 39.03
C ASN A 80 -55.94 8.48 37.85
N LEU A 81 -55.74 7.94 36.64
CA LEU A 81 -56.33 8.45 35.41
C LEU A 81 -57.85 8.27 35.41
N LEU A 82 -58.36 7.10 35.78
CA LEU A 82 -59.80 6.83 35.90
C LEU A 82 -60.49 7.72 36.95
N ALA A 83 -59.80 8.00 38.06
CA ALA A 83 -60.36 8.82 39.13
C ALA A 83 -60.45 10.31 38.77
N LYS A 84 -59.58 10.81 37.88
CA LYS A 84 -59.44 12.26 37.59
C LYS A 84 -59.93 12.67 36.20
N ALA A 85 -59.81 11.80 35.21
CA ALA A 85 -60.09 12.14 33.81
C ALA A 85 -61.58 11.93 33.47
N SER A 86 -62.09 12.80 32.61
CA SER A 86 -63.41 12.65 32.00
C SER A 86 -63.38 11.61 30.87
N LEU A 87 -64.55 11.06 30.53
CA LEU A 87 -64.68 10.08 29.44
C LEU A 87 -64.12 10.59 28.10
N LYS A 88 -64.30 11.88 27.80
CA LYS A 88 -63.77 12.51 26.58
C LYS A 88 -62.24 12.52 26.56
N GLU A 89 -61.63 12.84 27.69
CA GLU A 89 -60.16 12.81 27.84
C GLU A 89 -59.63 11.38 27.70
N LEU A 90 -60.33 10.40 28.28
CA LEU A 90 -59.94 8.99 28.17
C LEU A 90 -60.01 8.48 26.73
N MET A 91 -61.05 8.83 25.97
CA MET A 91 -61.18 8.45 24.55
C MET A 91 -60.11 9.08 23.67
N ASN A 92 -59.79 10.36 23.93
CA ASN A 92 -58.72 11.05 23.22
C ASN A 92 -57.34 10.44 23.54
N LEU A 93 -57.08 10.15 24.82
CA LEU A 93 -55.85 9.49 25.26
C LEU A 93 -55.70 8.10 24.63
N ALA A 94 -56.77 7.29 24.63
CA ALA A 94 -56.75 5.96 24.01
C ALA A 94 -56.45 6.04 22.51
N SER A 95 -57.01 7.04 21.81
CA SER A 95 -56.75 7.25 20.38
C SER A 95 -55.30 7.70 20.13
N SER A 96 -54.77 8.61 20.96
CA SER A 96 -53.36 9.03 20.90
C SER A 96 -52.43 7.85 21.14
N LEU A 97 -52.64 7.11 22.23
CA LEU A 97 -51.83 5.96 22.59
C LEU A 97 -51.84 4.89 21.50
N SER A 98 -53.00 4.63 20.87
CA SER A 98 -53.07 3.71 19.73
C SER A 98 -52.26 4.19 18.53
N SER A 99 -52.20 5.51 18.29
CA SER A 99 -51.34 6.10 17.26
C SER A 99 -49.87 5.94 17.63
N ASP A 100 -49.51 6.28 18.86
CA ASP A 100 -48.15 6.22 19.38
C ASP A 100 -47.60 4.79 19.32
N ILE A 101 -48.39 3.78 19.73
CA ILE A 101 -48.04 2.36 19.61
C ILE A 101 -47.74 1.99 18.15
N GLY A 102 -48.57 2.43 17.21
CA GLY A 102 -48.35 2.16 15.78
C GLY A 102 -47.07 2.82 15.25
N THR A 103 -46.79 4.06 15.65
CA THR A 103 -45.54 4.75 15.25
C THR A 103 -44.30 4.09 15.85
N LEU A 104 -44.36 3.71 17.13
CA LEU A 104 -43.27 3.05 17.83
C LEU A 104 -43.01 1.67 17.22
N GLU A 105 -44.06 0.94 16.88
CA GLU A 105 -43.96 -0.32 16.18
C GLU A 105 -43.34 -0.15 14.78
N GLY A 106 -43.74 0.86 14.02
CA GLY A 106 -43.11 1.20 12.74
C GLY A 106 -41.62 1.53 12.89
N SER A 107 -41.26 2.34 13.88
CA SER A 107 -39.87 2.68 14.21
C SER A 107 -39.04 1.45 14.60
N ARG A 108 -39.60 0.57 15.43
CA ARG A 108 -38.97 -0.71 15.82
C ARG A 108 -38.71 -1.58 14.60
N HIS A 109 -39.71 -1.77 13.74
CA HIS A 109 -39.56 -2.55 12.51
C HIS A 109 -38.51 -1.94 11.57
N GLN A 110 -38.52 -0.62 11.41
CA GLN A 110 -37.55 0.09 10.59
C GLN A 110 -36.12 -0.10 11.12
N LEU A 111 -35.92 0.00 12.44
CA LEU A 111 -34.62 -0.21 13.07
C LEU A 111 -34.14 -1.65 12.87
N VAL A 112 -35.00 -2.63 13.15
CA VAL A 112 -34.70 -4.05 12.99
C VAL A 112 -34.36 -4.37 11.54
N TYR A 113 -35.17 -3.89 10.59
CA TYR A 113 -34.91 -4.08 9.16
C TYR A 113 -33.59 -3.46 8.73
N ASN A 114 -33.34 -2.20 9.12
CA ASN A 114 -32.10 -1.50 8.77
C ASN A 114 -30.88 -2.25 9.32
N HIS A 115 -30.94 -2.67 10.59
CA HIS A 115 -29.86 -3.42 11.20
C HIS A 115 -29.64 -4.78 10.52
N HIS A 116 -30.71 -5.53 10.24
CA HIS A 116 -30.58 -6.81 9.52
C HIS A 116 -30.00 -6.61 8.11
N HIS A 117 -30.49 -5.63 7.36
CA HIS A 117 -29.97 -5.33 6.04
C HIS A 117 -28.48 -4.93 6.10
N GLN A 118 -28.08 -4.11 7.07
CA GLN A 118 -26.67 -3.77 7.29
C GLN A 118 -25.83 -4.99 7.64
N LEU A 119 -26.32 -5.89 8.49
CA LEU A 119 -25.62 -7.14 8.84
C LEU A 119 -25.43 -8.04 7.62
N PHE A 120 -26.47 -8.20 6.80
CA PHE A 120 -26.37 -8.96 5.55
C PHE A 120 -25.36 -8.33 4.59
N ALA A 121 -25.43 -7.02 4.35
CA ALA A 121 -24.48 -6.32 3.49
C ALA A 121 -23.03 -6.40 4.00
N ALA A 122 -22.83 -6.34 5.32
CA ALA A 122 -21.53 -6.56 5.94
C ALA A 122 -21.07 -8.01 5.74
N GLY A 123 -21.98 -8.97 5.88
CA GLY A 123 -21.74 -10.38 5.58
C GLY A 123 -21.27 -10.60 4.14
N ASP A 124 -21.96 -10.01 3.16
CA ASP A 124 -21.57 -10.08 1.74
C ASP A 124 -20.20 -9.44 1.49
N THR A 125 -19.89 -8.34 2.18
CA THR A 125 -18.58 -7.70 2.10
C THR A 125 -17.48 -8.61 2.67
N ILE A 126 -17.73 -9.26 3.82
CA ILE A 126 -16.81 -10.23 4.42
C ILE A 126 -16.63 -11.44 3.50
N ALA A 127 -17.70 -11.96 2.90
CA ALA A 127 -17.62 -13.07 1.95
C ALA A 127 -16.77 -12.69 0.73
N ASN A 128 -17.00 -11.51 0.14
CA ASN A 128 -16.20 -10.99 -0.97
C ASN A 128 -14.73 -10.78 -0.59
N LEU A 129 -14.46 -10.29 0.62
CA LEU A 129 -13.09 -10.19 1.15
C LEU A 129 -12.46 -11.57 1.31
N ASN A 130 -13.16 -12.55 1.87
CA ASN A 130 -12.66 -13.91 2.04
C ASN A 130 -12.34 -14.60 0.71
N VAL A 131 -13.08 -14.31 -0.35
CA VAL A 131 -12.77 -14.82 -1.71
C VAL A 131 -11.53 -14.14 -2.30
N ARG A 132 -11.33 -12.84 -2.05
CA ARG A 132 -10.22 -12.06 -2.61
C ARG A 132 -8.91 -12.20 -1.82
N THR A 133 -8.98 -12.42 -0.51
CA THR A 133 -7.80 -12.51 0.37
C THR A 133 -6.80 -13.60 -0.05
N PRO A 134 -7.21 -14.83 -0.43
CA PRO A 134 -6.27 -15.85 -0.92
C PRO A 134 -5.52 -15.43 -2.19
N GLN A 135 -6.18 -14.73 -3.11
CA GLN A 135 -5.54 -14.20 -4.32
C GLN A 135 -4.51 -13.12 -3.95
N LEU A 136 -4.86 -12.23 -3.03
CA LEU A 136 -3.95 -11.18 -2.55
C LEU A 136 -2.74 -11.78 -1.82
N LEU A 137 -2.95 -12.78 -0.98
CA LEU A 137 -1.86 -13.51 -0.31
C LEU A 137 -0.92 -14.17 -1.34
N SER A 138 -1.47 -14.81 -2.38
CA SER A 138 -0.67 -15.37 -3.48
C SER A 138 0.19 -14.31 -4.18
N VAL A 139 -0.38 -13.14 -4.50
CA VAL A 139 0.37 -12.04 -5.11
C VAL A 139 1.49 -11.54 -4.19
N VAL A 140 1.23 -11.41 -2.89
CA VAL A 140 2.25 -11.00 -1.90
C VAL A 140 3.36 -12.04 -1.79
N THR A 141 3.03 -13.34 -1.78
CA THR A 141 4.06 -14.40 -1.78
C THR A 141 4.90 -14.39 -3.05
N ASN A 142 4.29 -14.13 -4.22
CA ASN A 142 5.02 -14.01 -5.49
C ASN A 142 5.94 -12.78 -5.51
N LEU A 143 5.50 -11.65 -4.93
CA LEU A 143 6.34 -10.47 -4.74
C LEU A 143 7.52 -10.77 -3.83
N GLN A 144 7.29 -11.43 -2.69
CA GLN A 144 8.36 -11.82 -1.76
C GLN A 144 9.38 -12.74 -2.44
N GLN A 145 8.92 -13.70 -3.25
CA GLN A 145 9.80 -14.57 -4.01
C GLN A 145 10.61 -13.79 -5.05
N SER A 146 9.96 -12.89 -5.80
CA SER A 146 10.63 -12.01 -6.77
C SER A 146 11.70 -11.13 -6.11
N PHE A 147 11.39 -10.53 -4.96
CA PHE A 147 12.35 -9.75 -4.19
C PHE A 147 13.52 -10.59 -3.68
N SER A 148 13.26 -11.82 -3.23
CA SER A 148 14.32 -12.73 -2.80
C SER A 148 15.26 -13.09 -3.96
N SER A 149 14.70 -13.38 -5.14
CA SER A 149 15.47 -13.64 -6.36
C SER A 149 16.27 -12.41 -6.80
N ILE A 150 15.68 -11.21 -6.74
CA ILE A 150 16.39 -9.96 -7.04
C ILE A 150 17.52 -9.73 -6.04
N SER A 151 17.30 -9.98 -4.75
CA SER A 151 18.34 -9.83 -3.73
C SER A 151 19.49 -10.81 -3.97
N GLN A 152 19.19 -12.08 -4.24
CA GLN A 152 20.20 -13.08 -4.60
C GLN A 152 20.98 -12.69 -5.87
N LEU A 153 20.28 -12.17 -6.88
CA LEU A 153 20.93 -11.70 -8.10
C LEU A 153 21.80 -10.47 -7.82
N ALA A 154 21.31 -9.53 -7.02
CA ALA A 154 22.06 -8.35 -6.60
C ALA A 154 23.32 -8.74 -5.82
N ASP A 155 23.23 -9.72 -4.92
CA ASP A 155 24.38 -10.26 -4.19
C ASP A 155 25.38 -10.98 -5.14
N SER A 156 24.88 -11.64 -6.20
CA SER A 156 25.73 -12.28 -7.22
C SER A 156 26.41 -11.28 -8.18
N VAL A 157 25.73 -10.16 -8.47
CA VAL A 157 26.23 -9.08 -9.33
C VAL A 157 27.12 -8.12 -8.56
N ALA A 158 26.91 -8.00 -7.25
CA ALA A 158 27.84 -7.38 -6.33
C ALA A 158 29.13 -8.22 -6.37
N LEU A 159 30.05 -7.78 -7.24
CA LEU A 159 31.41 -8.29 -7.27
C LEU A 159 31.93 -8.31 -5.84
N PRO A 160 32.63 -9.37 -5.40
CA PRO A 160 33.21 -9.37 -4.09
C PRO A 160 34.07 -8.11 -3.93
N ASP A 161 33.73 -7.26 -2.95
CA ASP A 161 34.53 -6.10 -2.50
C ASP A 161 35.99 -6.50 -2.14
N ASN A 162 36.26 -7.80 -2.10
CA ASN A 162 37.55 -8.46 -2.00
C ASN A 162 38.52 -8.09 -3.15
N ILE A 163 38.01 -7.67 -4.32
CA ILE A 163 38.88 -7.23 -5.45
C ILE A 163 39.55 -5.89 -5.13
N GLY A 164 38.91 -5.03 -4.33
CA GLY A 164 39.48 -3.76 -3.87
C GLY A 164 40.42 -3.90 -2.67
N LYS A 165 40.19 -4.89 -1.79
CA LYS A 165 41.04 -5.11 -0.59
C LYS A 165 42.34 -5.85 -0.89
N ALA A 166 42.43 -6.64 -1.96
CA ALA A 166 43.68 -7.25 -2.41
C ALA A 166 44.67 -6.25 -3.05
N ALA A 167 44.22 -5.03 -3.40
CA ALA A 167 45.07 -3.99 -3.98
C ALA A 167 46.04 -3.33 -2.95
N ASN A 168 45.79 -3.50 -1.65
CA ASN A 168 46.59 -2.91 -0.56
C ASN A 168 47.53 -3.92 0.14
N ALA A 169 47.83 -5.06 -0.48
CA ALA A 169 48.96 -5.89 -0.07
C ALA A 169 50.25 -5.40 -0.78
N PRO A 170 51.38 -5.21 -0.06
CA PRO A 170 52.63 -4.70 -0.62
C PRO A 170 53.33 -5.82 -1.40
N ARG A 171 52.78 -6.18 -2.56
CA ARG A 171 53.49 -7.02 -3.54
C ARG A 171 54.01 -6.10 -4.65
N GLY A 172 55.34 -5.97 -4.64
CA GLY A 172 56.24 -5.22 -5.52
C GLY A 172 55.58 -4.37 -6.60
N ASN A 173 55.73 -3.05 -6.47
CA ASN A 173 55.37 -2.08 -7.51
C ASN A 173 55.91 -2.49 -8.89
N GLU A 174 57.08 -3.14 -8.93
CA GLU A 174 57.70 -3.70 -10.13
C GLU A 174 56.83 -4.72 -10.88
N GLU A 175 56.13 -5.64 -10.19
CA GLU A 175 55.30 -6.65 -10.86
C GLU A 175 54.02 -6.03 -11.45
N ARG A 176 53.51 -4.98 -10.80
CA ARG A 176 52.36 -4.21 -11.29
C ARG A 176 52.74 -3.38 -12.51
N GLU A 177 53.89 -2.73 -12.47
CA GLU A 177 54.44 -1.96 -13.58
C GLU A 177 54.71 -2.85 -14.80
N LYS A 178 55.28 -4.05 -14.59
CA LYS A 178 55.45 -5.05 -15.67
C LYS A 178 54.12 -5.47 -16.29
N LYS A 179 53.09 -5.78 -15.48
CA LYS A 179 51.75 -6.14 -15.99
C LYS A 179 51.07 -4.99 -16.74
N ILE A 180 51.29 -3.74 -16.32
CA ILE A 180 50.77 -2.55 -17.02
C ILE A 180 51.50 -2.37 -18.36
N ALA A 181 52.82 -2.54 -18.39
CA ALA A 181 53.62 -2.47 -19.60
C ALA A 181 53.23 -3.55 -20.63
N GLU A 182 53.01 -4.79 -20.19
CA GLU A 182 52.54 -5.89 -21.05
C GLU A 182 51.17 -5.61 -21.68
N ARG A 183 50.25 -5.02 -20.92
CA ARG A 183 48.93 -4.60 -21.44
C ARG A 183 49.07 -3.50 -22.48
N ASN A 184 49.96 -2.53 -22.24
CA ASN A 184 50.23 -1.44 -23.17
C ASN A 184 50.87 -1.96 -24.47
N LEU A 185 51.78 -2.92 -24.38
CA LEU A 185 52.37 -3.59 -25.56
C LEU A 185 51.31 -4.32 -26.38
N LYS A 186 50.45 -5.11 -25.72
CA LYS A 186 49.37 -5.84 -26.39
C LYS A 186 48.36 -4.88 -27.04
N LYS A 187 48.10 -3.74 -26.42
CA LYS A 187 47.25 -2.69 -27.00
C LYS A 187 47.88 -2.07 -28.25
N LEU A 188 49.18 -1.76 -28.23
CA LEU A 188 49.90 -1.30 -29.44
C LEU A 188 49.82 -2.32 -30.59
N GLN A 189 50.02 -3.60 -30.31
CA GLN A 189 49.91 -4.67 -31.31
C GLN A 189 48.52 -4.71 -31.94
N LEU A 190 47.48 -4.58 -31.13
CA LEU A 190 46.10 -4.55 -31.61
C LEU A 190 45.80 -3.29 -32.42
N MET A 191 46.31 -2.11 -32.05
CA MET A 191 46.14 -0.86 -32.81
C MET A 191 46.80 -0.94 -34.19
N ILE A 192 47.99 -1.56 -34.27
CA ILE A 192 48.69 -1.79 -35.55
C ILE A 192 47.92 -2.81 -36.40
N GLN A 193 47.45 -3.90 -35.80
CA GLN A 193 46.64 -4.91 -36.49
C GLN A 193 45.31 -4.34 -37.01
N ALA A 194 44.71 -3.41 -36.25
CA ALA A 194 43.47 -2.73 -36.60
C ALA A 194 43.64 -1.59 -37.61
N LYS A 195 44.87 -1.29 -38.07
CA LYS A 195 45.20 -0.19 -38.99
C LYS A 195 44.63 1.16 -38.53
N GLU A 196 44.80 1.49 -37.26
CA GLU A 196 44.41 2.80 -36.74
C GLU A 196 45.23 3.95 -37.36
N ARG A 197 44.74 5.19 -37.21
CA ARG A 197 45.45 6.39 -37.65
C ARG A 197 46.80 6.51 -36.95
N VAL A 198 47.84 6.85 -37.72
CA VAL A 198 49.24 6.91 -37.25
C VAL A 198 49.43 7.91 -36.11
N GLU A 199 48.66 8.99 -36.12
CA GLU A 199 48.62 10.01 -35.06
C GLU A 199 48.31 9.39 -33.70
N ASN A 200 47.24 8.59 -33.62
CA ASN A 200 46.79 7.92 -32.41
C ASN A 200 47.82 6.89 -31.91
N ILE A 201 48.45 6.17 -32.83
CA ILE A 201 49.51 5.20 -32.51
C ILE A 201 50.74 5.93 -31.95
N SER A 202 51.11 7.07 -32.54
CA SER A 202 52.26 7.88 -32.10
C SER A 202 52.04 8.53 -30.74
N GLU A 203 50.83 9.02 -30.46
CA GLU A 203 50.45 9.59 -29.16
C GLU A 203 50.42 8.51 -28.07
N PHE A 204 49.87 7.34 -28.39
CA PHE A 204 49.87 6.22 -27.47
C PHE A 204 51.27 5.69 -27.21
N TYR A 205 52.13 5.64 -28.23
CA TYR A 205 53.54 5.26 -28.06
C TYR A 205 54.29 6.23 -27.16
N LYS A 206 54.18 7.55 -27.37
CA LYS A 206 54.83 8.59 -26.54
C LYS A 206 54.38 8.54 -25.07
N THR A 207 53.10 8.27 -24.83
CA THR A 207 52.56 8.17 -23.47
C THR A 207 52.97 6.87 -22.77
N ALA A 208 53.15 5.77 -23.52
CA ALA A 208 53.55 4.47 -22.98
C ALA A 208 55.06 4.21 -23.02
N GLU A 209 55.87 5.09 -23.61
CA GLU A 209 57.29 4.89 -23.88
C GLU A 209 58.09 4.51 -22.63
N ALA A 210 57.92 5.24 -21.52
CA ALA A 210 58.63 4.96 -20.27
C ALA A 210 58.34 3.57 -19.70
N SER A 211 57.10 3.09 -19.85
CA SER A 211 56.69 1.75 -19.40
C SER A 211 57.15 0.64 -20.35
N LEU A 212 57.28 0.93 -21.64
CA LEU A 212 57.72 -0.05 -22.64
C LEU A 212 59.24 -0.20 -22.69
N VAL A 213 59.99 0.90 -22.46
CA VAL A 213 61.45 0.88 -22.41
C VAL A 213 61.95 0.04 -21.22
N SER A 214 61.32 0.17 -20.05
CA SER A 214 61.65 -0.68 -18.89
C SER A 214 61.37 -2.16 -19.14
N LEU A 215 60.31 -2.51 -19.88
CA LEU A 215 60.01 -3.88 -20.28
C LEU A 215 60.98 -4.41 -21.37
N SER A 216 61.53 -3.52 -22.21
CA SER A 216 62.44 -3.89 -23.31
C SER A 216 63.87 -4.22 -22.84
N GLN A 217 64.29 -3.73 -21.67
CA GLN A 217 65.60 -4.01 -21.09
C GLN A 217 65.77 -5.50 -20.72
N ASP A 218 64.66 -6.16 -20.39
CA ASP A 218 64.64 -7.56 -19.96
C ASP A 218 64.49 -8.55 -21.13
N ASN A 219 64.09 -8.11 -22.34
CA ASN A 219 63.70 -9.01 -23.42
C ASN A 219 63.99 -8.48 -24.83
N GLU A 220 64.97 -9.09 -25.50
CA GLU A 220 65.39 -8.78 -26.89
C GLU A 220 64.26 -8.96 -27.93
N VAL A 221 63.25 -9.80 -27.67
CA VAL A 221 62.10 -9.97 -28.58
C VAL A 221 61.20 -8.74 -28.55
N ILE A 222 60.97 -8.17 -27.36
CA ILE A 222 60.14 -6.96 -27.18
C ILE A 222 60.84 -5.75 -27.79
N LYS A 223 62.16 -5.67 -27.67
CA LYS A 223 62.99 -4.63 -28.29
C LYS A 223 62.86 -4.62 -29.81
N LYS A 224 62.91 -5.79 -30.46
CA LYS A 224 62.66 -5.92 -31.91
C LYS A 224 61.25 -5.47 -32.29
N GLN A 225 60.24 -5.87 -31.51
CA GLN A 225 58.85 -5.46 -31.77
C GLN A 225 58.64 -3.95 -31.62
N LEU A 226 59.28 -3.30 -30.64
CA LEU A 226 59.24 -1.85 -30.49
C LEU A 226 59.97 -1.13 -31.63
N GLN A 227 61.08 -1.69 -32.10
CA GLN A 227 61.80 -1.16 -33.27
C GLN A 227 60.97 -1.31 -34.56
N ASP A 228 60.24 -2.41 -34.73
CA ASP A 228 59.31 -2.60 -35.85
C ASP A 228 58.15 -1.60 -35.78
N CYS A 229 57.62 -1.33 -34.59
CA CYS A 229 56.60 -0.29 -34.38
C CYS A 229 57.13 1.11 -34.73
N GLN A 230 58.36 1.44 -34.30
CA GLN A 230 59.02 2.71 -34.64
C GLN A 230 59.26 2.82 -36.16
N ASN A 231 59.67 1.75 -36.82
CA ASN A 231 59.89 1.72 -38.27
C ASN A 231 58.59 1.90 -39.06
N ILE A 232 57.46 1.39 -38.56
CA ILE A 232 56.14 1.58 -39.17
C ILE A 232 55.70 3.05 -39.04
N ILE A 233 55.89 3.64 -37.85
CA ILE A 233 55.59 5.06 -37.61
C ILE A 233 56.48 5.96 -38.49
N ALA A 234 57.75 5.61 -38.69
CA ALA A 234 58.70 6.39 -39.50
C ALA A 234 58.47 6.27 -41.02
N ARG A 235 58.01 5.11 -41.51
CA ARG A 235 57.74 4.89 -42.94
C ARG A 235 56.53 5.69 -43.45
N ASP A 236 55.50 5.84 -42.62
CA ASP A 236 54.28 6.58 -42.98
C ASP A 236 54.43 8.11 -42.84
N GLN A 237 55.47 8.59 -42.14
CA GLN A 237 55.81 10.02 -42.06
C GLN A 237 56.62 10.54 -43.27
N ALA A 238 57.07 9.65 -44.16
CA ALA A 238 57.87 9.97 -45.33
C ALA A 238 57.09 9.91 -46.67
N GLN A 239 55.79 9.62 -46.63
CA GLN A 239 54.85 9.71 -47.75
C GLN A 239 53.92 10.91 -47.58
#